data_AF-A0A5C3MUN4-F1
#
_entry.id   AF-A0A5C3MUN4-F1
#
_cell.length_a   1.000
_cell.length_b   1.000
_cell.length_c   1.000
_cell.angle_alpha   90.00
_cell.angle_beta   90.00
_cell.angle_gamma   90.00
#
_symmetry.space_group_name_H-M   'P 1'
#
loop_
_entity.id
_entity.type
_entity.pdbx_description
1 polymer ?
#
loop_
_entity_poly.entity_id
_entity_poly.type
_entity_poly.pdbx_seq_one_letter_code
_entity_poly.pdbx_strand_id
1 'polypeptide(L)'
;MTEELQIWIHQCATLFALVILYYDHMLTLSAEVTFIWKPGLSLAKLLFLANRYLSFFANMALMCFSYRGFPAEICGQLSTFHQLAIIASQVIVSLVLVLRTYALYGRSRRVLFFILAVGFILLSLIAWSALNQEDVTVLIPSCIYAATSATAQRLALAWEALVLFDTMIFGLTLRQALARGSSSLRLKDVSRIMSVVLWDGSMYFALMALVNLANILSFYLAPPIFKGVLSSFANAFSVTLVSRLMLHLHQFAHSGRQPVFESGCATSYEISSASPSMSFSDEWRDDLRPRNPAYRLPPESASVA
;
A
#
# COMPACT_ATOMS: atom_id res chain seq x y z
N MET A 1 -38.65 -3.81 8.41
CA MET A 1 -37.44 -3.43 9.18
C MET A 1 -37.65 -1.97 9.59
N THR A 2 -37.51 -1.64 10.89
CA THR A 2 -37.69 -0.27 11.38
C THR A 2 -36.50 0.60 10.98
N GLU A 3 -36.70 1.91 10.77
CA GLU A 3 -35.62 2.84 10.40
C GLU A 3 -34.52 2.90 11.47
N GLU A 4 -34.89 2.84 12.75
CA GLU A 4 -33.94 2.78 13.87
C GLU A 4 -33.00 1.57 13.80
N LEU A 5 -33.53 0.40 13.41
CA LEU A 5 -32.72 -0.81 13.24
C LEU A 5 -31.74 -0.66 12.08
N GLN A 6 -32.14 0.01 10.99
CA GLN A 6 -31.23 0.26 9.85
C GLN A 6 -30.08 1.19 10.23
N ILE A 7 -30.39 2.25 10.98
CA ILE A 7 -29.40 3.20 11.51
C ILE A 7 -28.41 2.47 12.42
N TRP A 8 -28.91 1.63 13.33
CA TRP A 8 -28.06 0.87 14.25
C TRP A 8 -27.12 -0.09 13.50
N ILE A 9 -27.64 -0.86 12.52
CA ILE A 9 -26.82 -1.75 11.69
C ILE A 9 -25.74 -0.96 10.93
N HIS A 10 -26.09 0.19 10.35
CA HIS A 10 -25.14 1.05 9.63
C HIS A 10 -24.02 1.52 10.57
N GLN A 11 -24.35 1.99 11.77
CA GLN A 11 -23.37 2.43 12.76
C GLN A 11 -22.47 1.28 13.21
N CYS A 12 -23.02 0.09 13.46
CA CYS A 12 -22.23 -1.10 13.80
C CYS A 12 -21.25 -1.49 12.68
N ALA A 13 -21.67 -1.43 11.42
CA ALA A 13 -20.81 -1.73 10.27
C ALA A 13 -19.64 -0.72 10.15
N THR A 14 -19.93 0.57 10.31
CA THR A 14 -18.91 1.63 10.31
C THR A 14 -17.95 1.46 11.49
N LEU A 15 -18.46 1.20 12.69
CA LEU A 15 -17.63 0.93 13.87
C LEU A 15 -16.71 -0.28 13.67
N PHE A 16 -17.23 -1.36 13.12
CA PHE A 16 -16.45 -2.56 12.84
C PHE A 16 -15.28 -2.30 11.89
N ALA A 17 -15.53 -1.54 10.81
CA ALA A 17 -14.48 -1.13 9.87
C ALA A 17 -13.37 -0.33 10.56
N LEU A 18 -13.75 0.58 11.46
CA LEU A 18 -12.83 1.44 12.20
C LEU A 18 -12.01 0.64 13.21
N VAL A 19 -12.64 -0.26 13.97
CA VAL A 19 -11.94 -1.13 14.91
C VAL A 19 -10.87 -1.94 14.20
N ILE A 20 -11.18 -2.53 13.03
CA ILE A 20 -10.19 -3.27 12.24
C ILE A 20 -9.04 -2.36 11.80
N LEU A 21 -9.35 -1.16 11.28
CA LEU A 21 -8.35 -0.21 10.83
C LEU A 21 -7.40 0.17 11.99
N TYR A 22 -7.93 0.58 13.14
CA TYR A 22 -7.12 0.98 14.29
C TYR A 22 -6.36 -0.20 14.91
N TYR A 23 -6.98 -1.37 14.98
CA TYR A 23 -6.33 -2.57 15.47
C TYR A 23 -5.12 -2.95 14.60
N ASP A 24 -5.28 -2.92 13.28
CA ASP A 24 -4.19 -3.14 12.34
C ASP A 24 -3.08 -2.08 12.48
N HIS A 25 -3.45 -0.82 12.72
CA HIS A 25 -2.50 0.25 12.99
C HIS A 25 -1.65 -0.03 14.23
N MET A 26 -2.25 -0.53 15.30
CA MET A 26 -1.51 -0.85 16.52
C MET A 26 -0.59 -2.05 16.33
N LEU A 27 -1.06 -3.11 15.67
CA LEU A 27 -0.27 -4.32 15.42
C LEU A 27 1.00 -4.05 14.59
N THR A 28 0.91 -3.17 13.60
CA THR A 28 2.01 -2.92 12.66
C THR A 28 2.91 -1.74 13.07
N LEU A 29 2.62 -1.07 14.20
CA LEU A 29 3.35 0.11 14.67
C LEU A 29 4.80 -0.21 15.03
N SER A 30 5.06 -1.35 15.67
CA SER A 30 6.42 -1.78 16.05
C SER A 30 7.33 -1.95 14.83
N ALA A 31 6.79 -2.61 13.79
CA ALA A 31 7.46 -2.77 12.51
C ALA A 31 7.66 -1.42 11.81
N GLU A 32 6.65 -0.54 11.84
CA GLU A 32 6.76 0.78 11.23
C GLU A 32 7.89 1.62 11.84
N VAL A 33 7.94 1.71 13.18
CA VAL A 33 9.00 2.44 13.89
C VAL A 33 10.39 1.87 13.54
N THR A 34 10.50 0.55 13.39
CA THR A 34 11.77 -0.11 13.07
C THR A 34 12.24 0.13 11.64
N PHE A 35 11.32 0.11 10.66
CA PHE A 35 11.67 0.09 9.23
C PHE A 35 11.47 1.42 8.52
N ILE A 36 10.52 2.24 8.95
CA ILE A 36 10.11 3.47 8.24
C ILE A 36 10.65 4.73 8.92
N TRP A 37 10.70 4.76 10.26
CA TRP A 37 11.04 5.97 11.01
C TRP A 37 12.53 6.32 11.03
N LYS A 38 13.39 5.47 10.47
CA LYS A 38 14.82 5.76 10.28
C LYS A 38 15.04 7.01 9.43
N PRO A 39 16.12 7.79 9.67
CA PRO A 39 16.42 9.01 8.91
C PRO A 39 16.60 8.72 7.42
N GLY A 40 16.13 9.66 6.59
CA GLY A 40 16.08 9.53 5.13
C GLY A 40 14.67 9.75 4.58
N LEU A 41 14.58 10.55 3.51
CA LEU A 41 13.34 10.81 2.78
C LEU A 41 13.34 9.97 1.49
N SER A 42 12.32 9.15 1.32
CA SER A 42 12.05 8.44 0.08
C SER A 42 10.59 8.62 -0.30
N LEU A 43 10.30 8.66 -1.61
CA LEU A 43 8.92 8.78 -2.10
C LEU A 43 8.03 7.65 -1.57
N ALA A 44 8.57 6.42 -1.50
CA ALA A 44 7.85 5.27 -0.95
C ALA A 44 7.51 5.44 0.54
N LYS A 45 8.42 6.02 1.34
CA LYS A 45 8.18 6.34 2.75
C LYS A 45 7.11 7.41 2.90
N LEU A 46 7.16 8.48 2.09
CA LEU A 46 6.16 9.55 2.14
C LEU A 46 4.77 9.01 1.78
N LEU A 47 4.66 8.23 0.70
CA LEU A 47 3.40 7.62 0.28
C LEU A 47 2.90 6.61 1.32
N PHE A 48 3.78 5.84 1.96
CA PHE A 48 3.40 4.95 3.05
C PHE A 48 2.77 5.71 4.21
N LEU A 49 3.43 6.77 4.69
CA LEU A 49 2.93 7.57 5.81
C LEU A 49 1.64 8.30 5.42
N ALA A 50 1.58 8.86 4.21
CA ALA A 50 0.37 9.53 3.71
C ALA A 50 -0.81 8.56 3.64
N ASN A 51 -0.62 7.36 3.07
CA ASN A 51 -1.65 6.32 2.97
C ASN A 51 -2.26 5.99 4.34
N ARG A 52 -1.37 5.78 5.32
CA ARG A 52 -1.73 5.32 6.65
C ARG A 52 -2.41 6.42 7.47
N TYR A 53 -1.76 7.57 7.59
CA TYR A 53 -2.24 8.63 8.47
C TYR A 53 -3.41 9.43 7.89
N LEU A 54 -3.51 9.57 6.56
CA LEU A 54 -4.67 10.22 5.95
C LEU A 54 -5.96 9.46 6.31
N SER A 55 -5.99 8.14 6.10
CA SER A 55 -7.15 7.33 6.44
C SER A 55 -7.39 7.26 7.95
N PHE A 56 -6.34 7.22 8.78
CA PHE A 56 -6.50 7.27 10.24
C PHE A 56 -7.21 8.55 10.71
N PHE A 57 -6.75 9.73 10.27
CA PHE A 57 -7.30 11.01 10.71
C PHE A 57 -8.65 11.31 10.09
N ALA A 58 -8.87 10.97 8.81
CA ALA A 58 -10.16 11.16 8.15
C ALA A 58 -11.29 10.37 8.85
N ASN A 59 -11.01 9.11 9.18
CA ASN A 59 -11.94 8.26 9.89
C ASN A 59 -12.15 8.69 11.36
N MET A 60 -11.11 9.22 12.01
CA MET A 60 -11.24 9.78 13.36
C MET A 60 -12.13 11.03 13.37
N ALA A 61 -11.99 11.89 12.36
CA ALA A 61 -12.87 13.03 12.18
C ALA A 61 -14.33 12.56 11.99
N LEU A 62 -14.58 11.63 11.07
CA LEU A 62 -15.92 11.09 10.84
C LEU A 62 -16.55 10.57 12.15
N MET A 63 -15.82 9.74 12.90
CA MET A 63 -16.25 9.26 14.22
C MET A 63 -16.63 10.42 15.15
N CYS A 64 -15.73 11.39 15.38
CA CYS A 64 -15.99 12.49 16.31
C CYS A 64 -17.23 13.33 15.95
N PHE A 65 -17.51 13.52 14.67
CA PHE A 65 -18.61 14.35 14.20
C PHE A 65 -19.93 13.59 14.01
N SER A 66 -19.91 12.27 13.78
CA SER A 66 -21.13 11.45 13.58
C SER A 66 -21.97 11.23 14.85
N TYR A 67 -21.38 11.33 16.05
CA TYR A 67 -22.11 11.13 17.32
C TYR A 67 -22.66 12.40 17.94
N ARG A 68 -22.43 13.57 17.32
CA ARG A 68 -23.01 14.83 17.77
C ARG A 68 -24.15 15.21 16.83
N GLY A 69 -25.29 15.63 17.39
CA GLY A 69 -26.41 16.14 16.62
C GLY A 69 -26.06 17.48 15.97
N PHE A 70 -25.53 17.44 14.75
CA PHE A 70 -25.18 18.62 13.97
C PHE A 70 -26.26 19.00 12.96
N PRO A 71 -26.33 20.28 12.55
CA PRO A 71 -27.17 20.73 11.43
C PRO A 71 -26.85 20.00 10.13
N ALA A 72 -27.84 19.91 9.24
CA ALA A 72 -27.72 19.26 7.93
C ALA A 72 -26.54 19.77 7.09
N GLU A 73 -26.22 21.05 7.17
CA GLU A 73 -25.11 21.69 6.44
C GLU A 73 -23.75 21.13 6.85
N ILE A 74 -23.51 20.97 8.16
CA ILE A 74 -22.26 20.41 8.70
C ILE A 74 -22.15 18.92 8.33
N CYS A 75 -23.25 18.17 8.39
CA CYS A 75 -23.26 16.80 7.88
C CYS A 75 -22.84 16.78 6.39
N GLY A 76 -23.39 17.71 5.58
CA GLY A 76 -23.06 17.93 4.17
C GLY A 76 -21.57 18.03 3.91
N GLN A 77 -20.94 18.97 4.60
CA GLN A 77 -19.51 19.23 4.48
C GLN A 77 -18.66 18.04 4.96
N LEU A 78 -19.06 17.39 6.06
CA LEU A 78 -18.37 16.20 6.59
C LEU A 78 -18.40 15.03 5.60
N SER A 79 -19.52 14.83 4.91
CA SER A 79 -19.67 13.78 3.90
C SER A 79 -18.79 14.05 2.68
N THR A 80 -18.81 15.28 2.16
CA THR A 80 -17.92 15.68 1.07
C THR A 80 -16.45 15.50 1.47
N PHE A 81 -16.07 15.90 2.68
CA PHE A 81 -14.74 15.67 3.22
C PHE A 81 -14.39 14.18 3.27
N HIS A 82 -15.29 13.33 3.77
CA HIS A 82 -15.09 11.89 3.85
C HIS A 82 -14.91 11.24 2.47
N GLN A 83 -15.75 11.62 1.50
CA GLN A 83 -15.63 11.14 0.12
C GLN A 83 -14.28 11.55 -0.51
N LEU A 84 -13.88 12.82 -0.34
CA LEU A 84 -12.58 13.31 -0.82
C LEU A 84 -11.42 12.59 -0.14
N ALA A 85 -11.52 12.29 1.15
CA ALA A 85 -10.50 11.55 1.89
C ALA A 85 -10.38 10.09 1.41
N ILE A 86 -11.49 9.42 1.07
CA ILE A 86 -11.48 8.10 0.43
C ILE A 86 -10.81 8.18 -0.93
N ILE A 87 -11.20 9.13 -1.79
CA ILE A 87 -10.60 9.30 -3.13
C ILE A 87 -9.10 9.53 -3.00
N ALA A 88 -8.67 10.44 -2.12
CA ALA A 88 -7.26 10.72 -1.87
C ALA A 88 -6.51 9.47 -1.36
N SER A 89 -7.11 8.68 -0.47
CA SER A 89 -6.52 7.42 0.02
C SER A 89 -6.35 6.40 -1.12
N GLN A 90 -7.36 6.23 -1.98
CA GLN A 90 -7.30 5.31 -3.12
C GLN A 90 -6.28 5.75 -4.18
N VAL A 91 -6.12 7.07 -4.40
CA VAL A 91 -5.05 7.60 -5.26
C VAL A 91 -3.68 7.26 -4.68
N ILE A 92 -3.47 7.41 -3.37
CA ILE A 92 -2.20 7.05 -2.73
C ILE A 92 -1.93 5.54 -2.86
N VAL A 93 -2.93 4.69 -2.58
CA VAL A 93 -2.85 3.23 -2.80
C VAL A 93 -2.43 2.92 -4.24
N SER A 94 -3.11 3.53 -5.20
CA SER A 94 -2.82 3.39 -6.63
C SER A 94 -1.37 3.76 -6.94
N LEU A 95 -0.89 4.93 -6.46
CA LEU A 95 0.48 5.37 -6.66
C LEU A 95 1.52 4.40 -6.08
N VAL A 96 1.27 3.82 -4.90
CA VAL A 96 2.14 2.78 -4.32
C VAL A 96 2.22 1.56 -5.23
N LEU A 97 1.09 1.08 -5.75
CA LEU A 97 1.05 -0.06 -6.66
C LEU A 97 1.72 0.24 -8.01
N VAL A 98 1.57 1.47 -8.53
CA VAL A 98 2.26 1.94 -9.74
C VAL A 98 3.78 1.97 -9.54
N LEU A 99 4.27 2.55 -8.43
CA LEU A 99 5.70 2.60 -8.14
C LEU A 99 6.30 1.19 -8.01
N ARG A 100 5.58 0.29 -7.35
CA ARG A 100 5.98 -1.12 -7.23
C ARG A 100 6.09 -1.78 -8.61
N THR A 101 5.08 -1.60 -9.45
CA THR A 101 5.06 -2.15 -10.81
C THR A 101 6.19 -1.56 -11.65
N TYR A 102 6.39 -0.25 -11.59
CA TYR A 102 7.47 0.44 -12.31
C TYR A 102 8.86 -0.08 -11.92
N ALA A 103 9.10 -0.32 -10.62
CA ALA A 103 10.33 -0.95 -10.15
C ALA A 103 10.49 -2.38 -10.68
N LEU A 104 9.43 -3.18 -10.69
CA LEU A 104 9.44 -4.54 -11.21
C LEU A 104 9.68 -4.61 -12.73
N TYR A 105 9.30 -3.57 -13.47
CA TYR A 105 9.62 -3.43 -14.90
C TYR A 105 10.98 -2.78 -15.17
N GLY A 106 11.87 -2.72 -14.17
CA GLY A 106 13.22 -2.18 -14.33
C GLY A 106 13.23 -0.70 -14.69
N ARG A 107 12.26 0.07 -14.19
CA ARG A 107 12.10 1.51 -14.46
C ARG A 107 11.88 1.84 -15.95
N SER A 108 11.20 0.96 -16.68
CA SER A 108 10.81 1.21 -18.07
C SER A 108 9.78 2.34 -18.16
N ARG A 109 10.18 3.48 -18.74
CA ARG A 109 9.29 4.65 -18.93
C ARG A 109 8.06 4.33 -19.78
N ARG A 110 8.15 3.38 -20.71
CA ARG A 110 7.01 2.97 -21.57
C ARG A 110 5.84 2.42 -20.74
N VAL A 111 6.15 1.57 -19.76
CA VAL A 111 5.14 0.99 -18.86
C VAL A 111 4.55 2.06 -17.96
N LEU A 112 5.37 2.99 -17.46
CA LEU A 112 4.90 4.11 -16.66
C LEU A 112 3.93 5.00 -17.44
N PHE A 113 4.28 5.39 -18.68
CA PHE A 113 3.37 6.19 -19.52
C PHE A 113 2.05 5.49 -19.81
N PHE A 114 2.10 4.18 -20.11
CA PHE A 114 0.88 3.38 -20.29
C PHE A 114 -0.01 3.39 -19.04
N ILE A 115 0.56 3.11 -17.87
CA ILE A 115 -0.16 3.09 -16.60
C ILE A 115 -0.76 4.47 -16.28
N LEU A 116 0.03 5.54 -16.44
CA LEU A 116 -0.43 6.91 -16.16
C LEU A 116 -1.52 7.35 -17.13
N ALA A 117 -1.45 6.98 -18.41
CA ALA A 117 -2.48 7.30 -19.40
C ALA A 117 -3.83 6.63 -19.03
N VAL A 118 -3.81 5.34 -18.72
CA VAL A 118 -5.01 4.61 -18.28
C VAL A 118 -5.53 5.19 -16.95
N GLY A 119 -4.63 5.43 -15.99
CA GLY A 119 -4.97 6.02 -14.70
C GLY A 119 -5.62 7.40 -14.83
N PHE A 120 -5.13 8.25 -15.74
CA PHE A 120 -5.70 9.58 -15.98
C PHE A 120 -7.12 9.51 -16.56
N ILE A 121 -7.36 8.58 -17.50
CA ILE A 121 -8.70 8.37 -18.08
C ILE A 121 -9.68 7.92 -16.99
N LEU A 122 -9.30 6.91 -16.20
CA LEU A 122 -10.16 6.37 -15.13
C LEU A 122 -10.38 7.39 -14.01
N LEU A 123 -9.35 8.15 -13.63
CA LEU A 123 -9.48 9.23 -12.65
C LEU A 123 -10.40 10.34 -13.12
N SER A 124 -10.38 10.66 -14.42
CA SER A 124 -11.31 11.64 -15.01
C SER A 124 -12.76 11.15 -14.93
N LEU A 125 -13.01 9.86 -15.16
CA LEU A 125 -14.33 9.25 -14.98
C LEU A 125 -14.78 9.27 -13.51
N ILE A 126 -13.88 8.98 -12.57
CA ILE A 126 -14.14 9.06 -11.13
C ILE A 126 -14.49 10.51 -10.74
N ALA A 127 -13.70 11.49 -11.17
CA ALA A 127 -13.95 12.90 -10.88
C ALA A 127 -15.29 13.37 -11.46
N TRP A 128 -15.61 12.98 -12.70
CA TRP A 128 -16.90 13.27 -13.32
C TRP A 128 -18.08 12.69 -12.52
N SER A 129 -17.95 11.45 -12.03
CA SER A 129 -18.99 10.81 -11.22
C SER A 129 -19.20 11.49 -9.86
N ALA A 130 -18.13 12.02 -9.26
CA ALA A 130 -18.17 12.71 -7.96
C ALA A 130 -18.74 14.13 -8.06
N LEU A 131 -18.48 14.84 -9.17
CA LEU A 131 -18.96 16.22 -9.36
C LEU A 131 -20.44 16.31 -9.74
N ASN A 132 -21.00 15.25 -10.33
CA ASN A 132 -22.38 15.23 -10.80
C ASN A 132 -23.29 14.37 -9.91
N GLN A 133 -23.19 14.53 -8.59
CA GLN A 133 -24.10 13.87 -7.65
C GLN A 133 -25.45 14.61 -7.62
N GLU A 134 -26.56 13.86 -7.68
CA GLU A 134 -27.93 14.38 -7.55
C GLU A 134 -28.38 14.37 -6.09
N ASP A 135 -29.56 14.95 -5.82
CA ASP A 135 -30.17 15.12 -4.49
C ASP A 135 -29.92 13.92 -3.56
N VAL A 136 -29.42 14.23 -2.35
CA VAL A 136 -29.17 13.24 -1.31
C VAL A 136 -29.97 13.59 -0.07
N THR A 137 -30.64 12.59 0.50
CA THR A 137 -31.37 12.76 1.76
C THR A 137 -30.45 12.47 2.94
N VAL A 138 -30.36 13.43 3.87
CA VAL A 138 -29.56 13.31 5.10
C VAL A 138 -30.48 12.95 6.26
N LEU A 139 -30.21 11.82 6.93
CA LEU A 139 -30.88 11.42 8.16
C LEU A 139 -30.19 12.07 9.36
N ILE A 140 -30.93 12.93 10.07
CA ILE A 140 -30.55 13.65 11.28
C ILE A 140 -31.13 12.90 12.49
N PRO A 141 -30.42 12.79 13.64
CA PRO A 141 -29.18 13.47 14.02
C PRO A 141 -27.87 12.74 13.64
N SER A 142 -27.94 11.52 13.10
CA SER A 142 -26.76 10.67 12.91
C SER A 142 -25.90 10.97 11.67
N CYS A 143 -26.15 12.07 10.95
CA CYS A 143 -25.49 12.44 9.68
C CYS A 143 -25.36 11.26 8.70
N ILE A 144 -26.40 10.42 8.56
CA ILE A 144 -26.39 9.27 7.65
C ILE A 144 -26.93 9.69 6.28
N TYR A 145 -26.22 9.30 5.23
CA TYR A 145 -26.60 9.60 3.85
C TYR A 145 -27.41 8.45 3.27
N ALA A 146 -28.66 8.72 2.92
CA ALA A 146 -29.44 7.82 2.08
C ALA A 146 -29.29 8.31 0.63
N ALA A 147 -28.47 7.59 -0.14
CA ALA A 147 -28.20 7.91 -1.53
C ALA A 147 -29.37 7.49 -2.43
N THR A 148 -29.78 8.39 -3.33
CA THR A 148 -30.69 8.04 -4.43
C THR A 148 -30.04 7.01 -5.35
N SER A 149 -30.87 6.26 -6.09
CA SER A 149 -30.35 5.22 -6.99
C SER A 149 -29.42 5.77 -8.08
N ALA A 150 -29.69 6.97 -8.60
CA ALA A 150 -28.83 7.62 -9.59
C ALA A 150 -27.46 7.96 -9.01
N THR A 151 -27.40 8.63 -7.85
CA THR A 151 -26.13 8.95 -7.17
C THR A 151 -25.35 7.70 -6.79
N ALA A 152 -26.03 6.67 -6.29
CA ALA A 152 -25.39 5.39 -5.95
C ALA A 152 -24.78 4.68 -7.17
N GLN A 153 -25.47 4.68 -8.32
CA GLN A 153 -24.93 4.10 -9.55
C GLN A 153 -23.69 4.86 -10.05
N ARG A 154 -23.69 6.20 -9.97
CA ARG A 154 -22.52 7.01 -10.33
C ARG A 154 -21.32 6.70 -9.43
N LEU A 155 -21.54 6.55 -8.11
CA LEU A 155 -20.50 6.13 -7.18
C LEU A 155 -20.02 4.70 -7.46
N ALA A 156 -20.92 3.77 -7.82
CA ALA A 156 -20.55 2.42 -8.21
C ALA A 156 -19.59 2.41 -9.42
N LEU A 157 -19.86 3.24 -10.44
CA LEU A 157 -18.97 3.39 -11.60
C LEU A 157 -17.56 3.86 -11.20
N ALA A 158 -17.42 4.72 -10.19
CA ALA A 158 -16.13 5.13 -9.67
C ALA A 158 -15.35 3.96 -9.06
N TRP A 159 -16.02 3.13 -8.27
CA TRP A 159 -15.42 1.93 -7.67
C TRP A 159 -15.09 0.86 -8.72
N GLU A 160 -15.92 0.70 -9.75
CA GLU A 160 -15.64 -0.19 -10.88
C GLU A 160 -14.38 0.28 -11.64
N ALA A 161 -14.27 1.57 -11.95
CA ALA A 161 -13.08 2.14 -12.58
C ALA A 161 -11.81 1.89 -11.74
N LEU A 162 -11.91 2.01 -10.42
CA LEU A 162 -10.82 1.71 -9.50
C LEU A 162 -10.42 0.22 -9.53
N VAL A 163 -11.40 -0.70 -9.45
CA VAL A 163 -11.14 -2.15 -9.52
C VAL A 163 -10.51 -2.54 -10.86
N LEU A 164 -10.95 -1.94 -11.97
CA LEU A 164 -10.35 -2.14 -13.28
C LEU A 164 -8.88 -1.71 -13.29
N PHE A 165 -8.56 -0.54 -12.71
CA PHE A 165 -7.19 -0.06 -12.59
C PHE A 165 -6.32 -1.01 -11.75
N ASP A 166 -6.78 -1.39 -10.56
CA ASP A 166 -6.06 -2.28 -9.67
C ASP A 166 -5.83 -3.66 -10.30
N THR A 167 -6.82 -4.19 -11.01
CA THR A 167 -6.72 -5.47 -11.73
C THR A 167 -5.69 -5.41 -12.85
N MET A 168 -5.65 -4.30 -13.61
CA MET A 168 -4.62 -4.07 -14.62
C MET A 168 -3.23 -4.06 -13.99
N ILE A 169 -3.04 -3.31 -12.90
CA ILE A 169 -1.74 -3.20 -12.21
C ILE A 169 -1.30 -4.56 -11.65
N PHE A 170 -2.22 -5.30 -11.04
CA PHE A 170 -1.96 -6.64 -10.55
C PHE A 170 -1.59 -7.59 -11.70
N GLY A 171 -2.33 -7.57 -12.81
CA GLY A 171 -2.02 -8.36 -14.00
C GLY A 171 -0.64 -8.06 -14.59
N LEU A 172 -0.25 -6.78 -14.66
CA LEU A 172 1.09 -6.38 -15.08
C LEU A 172 2.17 -6.87 -14.11
N THR A 173 1.91 -6.81 -12.81
CA THR A 173 2.81 -7.29 -11.75
C THR A 173 2.99 -8.80 -11.83
N LEU A 174 1.89 -9.55 -11.96
CA LEU A 174 1.86 -11.00 -12.07
C LEU A 174 2.59 -11.47 -13.32
N ARG A 175 2.29 -10.88 -14.48
CA ARG A 175 2.95 -11.22 -15.75
C ARG A 175 4.47 -11.05 -15.66
N GLN A 176 4.92 -9.93 -15.10
CA GLN A 176 6.34 -9.64 -14.97
C GLN A 176 7.02 -10.53 -13.93
N ALA A 177 6.33 -10.87 -12.84
CA ALA A 177 6.81 -11.83 -11.88
C ALA A 177 7.03 -13.18 -12.57
N LEU A 178 6.01 -13.74 -13.24
CA LEU A 178 6.11 -15.03 -13.95
C LEU A 178 7.21 -15.05 -15.03
N ALA A 179 7.33 -13.98 -15.82
CA ALA A 179 8.35 -13.88 -16.88
C ALA A 179 9.80 -13.94 -16.32
N ARG A 180 10.04 -13.35 -15.15
CA ARG A 180 11.35 -13.38 -14.47
C ARG A 180 11.63 -14.71 -13.78
N GLY A 181 10.60 -15.41 -13.32
CA GLY A 181 10.75 -16.76 -12.74
C GLY A 181 11.14 -17.81 -13.75
N SER A 182 10.68 -17.67 -14.99
CA SER A 182 10.98 -18.62 -16.06
C SER A 182 12.38 -18.45 -16.68
N SER A 183 13.05 -17.31 -16.48
CA SER A 183 14.27 -16.94 -17.21
C SER A 183 15.56 -16.98 -16.38
N SER A 184 15.51 -17.19 -15.05
CA SER A 184 16.69 -17.17 -14.18
C SER A 184 17.06 -18.55 -13.64
N LEU A 185 18.10 -19.14 -14.23
CA LEU A 185 18.82 -20.36 -13.85
C LEU A 185 19.56 -20.30 -12.48
N ARG A 186 19.13 -19.44 -11.53
CA ARG A 186 19.58 -19.46 -10.12
C ARG A 186 18.38 -19.68 -9.20
N LEU A 187 17.95 -20.94 -9.19
CA LEU A 187 16.66 -21.43 -8.69
C LEU A 187 16.36 -21.25 -7.19
N LYS A 188 17.33 -20.97 -6.31
CA LYS A 188 17.06 -20.98 -4.86
C LYS A 188 16.64 -19.63 -4.27
N ASP A 189 17.30 -18.53 -4.63
CA ASP A 189 17.00 -17.22 -4.01
C ASP A 189 15.87 -16.45 -4.72
N VAL A 190 15.77 -16.56 -6.05
CA VAL A 190 14.69 -15.93 -6.83
C VAL A 190 13.36 -16.63 -6.60
N SER A 191 13.36 -17.96 -6.43
CA SER A 191 12.15 -18.75 -6.12
C SER A 191 11.52 -18.35 -4.79
N ARG A 192 12.33 -18.09 -3.74
CA ARG A 192 11.81 -17.65 -2.43
C ARG A 192 11.18 -16.26 -2.49
N ILE A 193 11.82 -15.30 -3.15
CA ILE A 193 11.26 -13.94 -3.29
C ILE A 193 10.01 -13.95 -4.18
N MET A 194 10.04 -14.70 -5.28
CA MET A 194 8.89 -14.79 -6.17
C MET A 194 7.71 -15.55 -5.58
N SER A 195 7.93 -16.67 -4.89
CA SER A 195 6.86 -17.42 -4.24
C SER A 195 6.19 -16.58 -3.17
N VAL A 196 6.94 -15.84 -2.35
CA VAL A 196 6.34 -14.95 -1.35
C VAL A 196 5.62 -13.76 -2.00
N VAL A 197 6.22 -13.11 -3.00
CA VAL A 197 5.58 -11.97 -3.69
C VAL A 197 4.32 -12.38 -4.46
N LEU A 198 4.31 -13.57 -5.06
CA LEU A 198 3.17 -14.08 -5.82
C LEU A 198 2.09 -14.65 -4.89
N TRP A 199 2.46 -15.43 -3.88
CA TRP A 199 1.47 -16.11 -3.04
C TRP A 199 0.83 -15.14 -2.05
N ASP A 200 1.64 -14.34 -1.35
CA ASP A 200 1.10 -13.32 -0.45
C ASP A 200 0.44 -12.20 -1.25
N GLY A 201 1.11 -11.71 -2.30
CA GLY A 201 0.61 -10.60 -3.11
C GLY A 201 -0.71 -10.90 -3.83
N SER A 202 -0.90 -12.12 -4.32
CA SER A 202 -2.17 -12.53 -4.96
C SER A 202 -3.29 -12.69 -3.95
N MET A 203 -3.01 -13.21 -2.75
CA MET A 203 -4.01 -13.30 -1.69
C MET A 203 -4.50 -11.91 -1.26
N TYR A 204 -3.57 -10.95 -1.10
CA TYR A 204 -3.92 -9.55 -0.81
C TYR A 204 -4.81 -8.95 -1.90
N PHE A 205 -4.47 -9.17 -3.18
CA PHE A 205 -5.28 -8.68 -4.29
C PHE A 205 -6.65 -9.36 -4.39
N ALA A 206 -6.73 -10.67 -4.18
CA ALA A 206 -8.01 -11.39 -4.18
C ALA A 206 -8.94 -10.87 -3.08
N LEU A 207 -8.41 -10.66 -1.87
CA LEU A 207 -9.18 -10.10 -0.76
C LEU A 207 -9.65 -8.68 -1.06
N MET A 208 -8.77 -7.83 -1.61
CA MET A 208 -9.12 -6.49 -2.10
C MET A 208 -10.26 -6.51 -3.11
N ALA A 209 -10.15 -7.35 -4.13
CA ALA A 209 -11.14 -7.48 -5.20
C ALA A 209 -12.50 -7.94 -4.64
N LEU A 210 -12.51 -8.91 -3.72
CA LEU A 210 -13.74 -9.39 -3.07
C LEU A 210 -14.41 -8.30 -2.24
N VAL A 211 -13.64 -7.54 -1.44
CA VAL A 211 -14.18 -6.47 -0.60
C VAL A 211 -14.71 -5.31 -1.47
N ASN A 212 -13.97 -4.93 -2.52
CA ASN A 212 -14.41 -3.91 -3.46
C ASN A 212 -15.65 -4.36 -4.26
N LEU A 213 -15.72 -5.63 -4.66
CA LEU A 213 -16.90 -6.20 -5.32
C LEU A 213 -18.12 -6.16 -4.40
N ALA A 214 -17.96 -6.56 -3.13
CA ALA A 214 -19.03 -6.46 -2.14
C ALA A 214 -19.51 -5.01 -1.96
N ASN A 215 -18.58 -4.04 -1.96
CA ASN A 215 -18.92 -2.63 -1.92
C ASN A 215 -19.69 -2.17 -3.16
N ILE A 216 -19.26 -2.55 -4.37
CA ILE A 216 -19.97 -2.26 -5.63
C ILE A 216 -21.39 -2.83 -5.60
N LEU A 217 -21.54 -4.10 -5.20
CA LEU A 217 -22.84 -4.74 -5.06
C LEU A 217 -23.74 -4.01 -4.05
N SER A 218 -23.17 -3.42 -2.99
CA SER A 218 -23.94 -2.62 -2.03
C SER A 218 -24.57 -1.38 -2.67
N PHE A 219 -23.93 -0.77 -3.68
CA PHE A 219 -24.52 0.38 -4.37
C PHE A 219 -25.71 0.02 -5.27
N TYR A 220 -25.68 -1.16 -5.88
CA TYR A 220 -26.73 -1.62 -6.79
C TYR A 220 -27.91 -2.30 -6.07
N LEU A 221 -27.61 -3.17 -5.11
CA LEU A 221 -28.59 -4.07 -4.51
C LEU A 221 -29.12 -3.62 -3.14
N ALA A 222 -28.35 -2.80 -2.41
CA ALA A 222 -28.73 -2.47 -1.04
C ALA A 222 -29.83 -1.40 -0.95
N PRO A 223 -30.64 -1.41 0.13
CA PRO A 223 -31.56 -0.32 0.45
C PRO A 223 -30.83 1.04 0.57
N PRO A 224 -31.50 2.19 0.36
CA PRO A 224 -30.88 3.52 0.30
C PRO A 224 -29.91 3.86 1.45
N ILE A 225 -30.24 3.43 2.68
CA ILE A 225 -29.43 3.66 3.91
C ILE A 225 -28.14 2.82 3.94
N PHE A 226 -28.10 1.71 3.21
CA PHE A 226 -26.96 0.80 3.16
C PHE A 226 -26.10 0.95 1.90
N LYS A 227 -26.51 1.80 0.94
CA LYS A 227 -25.72 2.03 -0.27
C LYS A 227 -24.39 2.70 0.09
N GLY A 228 -23.28 2.03 -0.22
CA GLY A 228 -21.95 2.53 0.10
C GLY A 228 -21.52 2.37 1.56
N VAL A 229 -22.27 1.65 2.39
CA VAL A 229 -21.87 1.36 3.79
C VAL A 229 -20.51 0.65 3.87
N LEU A 230 -20.20 -0.15 2.85
CA LEU A 230 -18.93 -0.87 2.74
C LEU A 230 -17.80 -0.02 2.17
N SER A 231 -18.02 1.24 1.78
CA SER A 231 -16.98 2.05 1.14
C SER A 231 -15.85 2.42 2.11
N SER A 232 -16.20 2.78 3.36
CA SER A 232 -15.20 2.98 4.42
C SER A 232 -14.44 1.69 4.74
N PHE A 233 -15.14 0.57 4.77
CA PHE A 233 -14.55 -0.75 5.01
C PHE A 233 -13.58 -1.14 3.88
N ALA A 234 -14.01 -1.00 2.63
CA ALA A 234 -13.18 -1.24 1.45
C ALA A 234 -11.94 -0.35 1.44
N ASN A 235 -12.10 0.94 1.74
CA ASN A 235 -10.97 1.86 1.86
C ASN A 235 -10.00 1.46 2.98
N ALA A 236 -10.51 1.10 4.16
CA ALA A 236 -9.68 0.62 5.27
C ALA A 236 -8.89 -0.63 4.88
N PHE A 237 -9.52 -1.59 4.21
CA PHE A 237 -8.85 -2.78 3.69
C PHE A 237 -7.78 -2.43 2.64
N SER A 238 -8.07 -1.53 1.70
CA SER A 238 -7.07 -1.03 0.73
C SER A 238 -5.83 -0.48 1.42
N VAL A 239 -6.02 0.39 2.40
CA VAL A 239 -4.93 1.03 3.12
C VAL A 239 -4.12 0.00 3.93
N THR A 240 -4.79 -0.88 4.67
CA THR A 240 -4.15 -1.90 5.51
C THR A 240 -3.35 -2.91 4.67
N LEU A 241 -3.94 -3.48 3.62
CA LEU A 241 -3.29 -4.54 2.84
C LEU A 241 -2.08 -3.99 2.09
N VAL A 242 -2.17 -2.78 1.54
CA VAL A 242 -1.04 -2.10 0.88
C VAL A 242 0.06 -1.75 1.88
N SER A 243 -0.30 -1.31 3.09
CA SER A 243 0.67 -1.01 4.15
C SER A 243 1.39 -2.28 4.63
N ARG A 244 0.67 -3.37 4.87
CA ARG A 244 1.25 -4.68 5.23
C ARG A 244 2.18 -5.21 4.16
N LEU A 245 1.77 -5.12 2.89
CA LEU A 245 2.61 -5.51 1.76
C LEU A 245 3.93 -4.72 1.73
N MET A 246 3.89 -3.40 1.92
CA MET A 246 5.09 -2.57 1.95
C MET A 246 5.99 -2.89 3.14
N LEU A 247 5.42 -3.11 4.33
CA LEU A 247 6.19 -3.50 5.52
C LEU A 247 6.83 -4.87 5.36
N HIS A 248 6.11 -5.85 4.82
CA HIS A 248 6.62 -7.20 4.59
C HIS A 248 7.82 -7.18 3.63
N LEU A 249 7.75 -6.36 2.58
CA LEU A 249 8.87 -6.18 1.66
C LEU A 249 10.11 -5.56 2.33
N HIS A 250 9.92 -4.57 3.21
CA HIS A 250 11.03 -3.97 3.96
C HIS A 250 11.66 -4.96 4.95
N GLN A 251 10.83 -5.77 5.62
CA GLN A 251 11.29 -6.85 6.51
C GLN A 251 12.15 -7.85 5.75
N PHE A 252 11.69 -8.33 4.59
CA PHE A 252 12.49 -9.24 3.76
C PHE A 252 13.79 -8.63 3.26
N ALA A 253 13.76 -7.37 2.83
CA ALA A 253 14.97 -6.69 2.37
C ALA A 253 16.00 -6.54 3.50
N HIS A 254 15.56 -6.40 4.75
CA HIS A 254 16.43 -6.39 5.92
C HIS A 254 16.91 -7.78 6.34
N SER A 255 16.04 -8.79 6.37
CA SER A 255 16.40 -10.18 6.71
C SER A 255 17.35 -10.80 5.68
N GLY A 256 17.17 -10.51 4.38
CA GLY A 256 18.07 -10.96 3.33
C GLY A 256 19.43 -10.23 3.30
N ARG A 257 19.59 -9.15 4.09
CA ARG A 257 20.86 -8.44 4.29
C ARG A 257 21.61 -8.88 5.55
N GLN A 258 20.98 -9.65 6.44
CA GLN A 258 21.74 -10.31 7.49
C GLN A 258 22.48 -11.47 6.84
N PRO A 259 23.83 -11.54 6.94
CA PRO A 259 24.52 -12.76 6.56
C PRO A 259 23.90 -13.88 7.38
N VAL A 260 23.45 -14.92 6.69
CA VAL A 260 23.04 -16.17 7.33
C VAL A 260 24.28 -16.64 8.09
N PHE A 261 24.34 -16.33 9.39
CA PHE A 261 25.25 -17.00 10.29
C PHE A 261 24.71 -18.42 10.36
N GLU A 262 25.27 -19.30 9.54
CA GLU A 262 24.98 -20.73 9.56
C GLU A 262 25.01 -21.18 11.01
N SER A 263 23.85 -21.56 11.53
CA SER A 263 23.73 -22.28 12.79
C SER A 263 24.12 -23.74 12.53
N GLY A 264 25.37 -23.93 12.09
CA GLY A 264 26.04 -25.22 12.07
C GLY A 264 26.82 -25.37 13.37
N CYS A 265 26.27 -26.15 14.28
CA CYS A 265 26.96 -26.57 15.50
C CYS A 265 28.32 -27.18 15.16
N ALA A 266 29.41 -26.50 15.51
CA ALA A 266 30.74 -27.10 15.60
C ALA A 266 31.46 -26.53 16.83
N THR A 267 31.90 -27.46 17.64
CA THR A 267 32.49 -27.36 18.97
C THR A 267 33.84 -26.63 19.02
N SER A 268 33.97 -25.75 20.03
CA SER A 268 35.08 -25.59 20.98
C SER A 268 36.50 -25.15 20.52
N TYR A 269 37.03 -24.16 21.28
CA TYR A 269 38.43 -23.67 21.42
C TYR A 269 38.99 -22.87 20.21
N GLU A 270 39.64 -21.70 20.31
CA GLU A 270 40.49 -21.09 21.34
C GLU A 270 40.34 -19.54 21.44
N ILE A 271 40.87 -19.03 22.55
CA ILE A 271 41.06 -17.63 22.95
C ILE A 271 42.24 -17.00 22.18
N SER A 272 42.09 -15.81 21.59
CA SER A 272 43.09 -14.72 21.73
C SER A 272 42.62 -13.37 21.16
N SER A 273 42.52 -12.40 22.08
CA SER A 273 42.94 -10.99 21.99
C SER A 273 42.68 -10.10 20.75
N ALA A 274 42.17 -8.91 21.08
CA ALA A 274 42.40 -7.59 20.47
C ALA A 274 41.36 -7.06 19.46
N SER A 275 40.45 -6.23 19.98
CA SER A 275 39.85 -5.12 19.25
C SER A 275 40.94 -4.14 18.79
N PRO A 276 40.75 -3.44 17.66
CA PRO A 276 40.30 -2.06 17.79
C PRO A 276 39.15 -1.71 16.85
N SER A 277 38.26 -0.86 17.36
CA SER A 277 37.19 -0.17 16.64
C SER A 277 37.73 0.56 15.39
N MET A 278 37.21 0.23 14.22
CA MET A 278 37.47 0.97 12.97
C MET A 278 36.13 1.49 12.44
N SER A 279 36.00 2.82 12.39
CA SER A 279 34.80 3.53 11.97
C SER A 279 34.62 3.48 10.45
N PHE A 280 33.38 3.25 10.04
CA PHE A 280 32.89 3.00 8.67
C PHE A 280 32.95 4.21 7.71
N SER A 281 33.78 5.23 7.97
CA SER A 281 33.79 6.50 7.22
C SER A 281 34.82 6.58 6.08
N ASP A 282 35.81 5.69 6.03
CA ASP A 282 36.97 5.87 5.15
C ASP A 282 36.92 5.02 3.86
N GLU A 283 36.01 4.06 3.76
CA GLU A 283 35.97 3.11 2.62
C GLU A 283 35.36 3.71 1.33
N TRP A 284 34.66 4.83 1.41
CA TRP A 284 33.98 5.44 0.25
C TRP A 284 34.78 6.52 -0.48
N ARG A 285 35.98 6.90 -0.02
CA ARG A 285 36.71 8.06 -0.57
C ARG A 285 37.67 7.71 -1.71
N ASP A 286 38.05 6.46 -1.89
CA ASP A 286 39.09 6.08 -2.87
C ASP A 286 38.57 5.52 -4.20
N ASP A 287 37.26 5.28 -4.35
CA ASP A 287 36.70 4.61 -5.54
C ASP A 287 36.32 5.57 -6.71
N LEU A 288 36.66 6.87 -6.60
CA LEU A 288 36.36 7.89 -7.61
C LEU A 288 37.55 8.36 -8.46
N ARG A 289 38.70 7.67 -8.41
CA ARG A 289 39.80 7.95 -9.36
C ARG A 289 39.79 6.97 -10.56
N PRO A 290 39.82 7.47 -11.81
CA PRO A 290 39.89 6.60 -12.98
C PRO A 290 41.23 5.83 -12.97
N ARG A 291 41.16 4.49 -13.00
CA ARG A 291 42.33 3.59 -13.08
C ARG A 291 43.01 3.76 -14.44
N ASN A 292 44.20 4.38 -14.44
CA ASN A 292 45.11 4.43 -15.58
C ASN A 292 45.95 3.13 -15.61
N PRO A 293 45.96 2.34 -16.71
CA PRO A 293 46.74 1.12 -16.76
C PRO A 293 48.14 1.41 -17.30
N ALA A 294 49.05 1.83 -16.42
CA ALA A 294 50.47 1.88 -16.75
C ALA A 294 51.29 1.40 -15.55
N TYR A 295 52.33 0.63 -15.84
CA TYR A 295 53.31 -0.02 -14.95
C TYR A 295 52.96 -1.45 -14.50
N ARG A 296 53.23 -2.38 -15.43
CA ARG A 296 53.73 -3.71 -15.11
C ARG A 296 55.23 -3.57 -14.81
N LEU A 297 55.69 -3.93 -13.60
CA LEU A 297 57.08 -4.25 -13.31
C LEU A 297 57.13 -5.68 -12.70
N PRO A 298 58.17 -6.47 -13.01
CA PRO A 298 58.24 -7.90 -12.70
C PRO A 298 58.83 -8.18 -11.31
N PRO A 299 58.63 -9.39 -10.74
CA PRO A 299 59.21 -9.75 -9.45
C PRO A 299 60.64 -10.26 -9.57
N GLU A 300 61.43 -9.81 -8.59
CA GLU A 300 62.49 -10.45 -7.82
C GLU A 300 63.62 -11.24 -8.48
N SER A 301 64.81 -10.74 -8.13
CA SER A 301 66.11 -11.39 -8.00
C SER A 301 66.09 -12.78 -7.38
N ALA A 302 66.74 -13.73 -8.05
CA ALA A 302 67.32 -14.92 -7.44
C ALA A 302 68.85 -14.76 -7.42
N SER A 303 69.43 -15.07 -6.26
CA SER A 303 70.85 -15.11 -5.95
C SER A 303 71.51 -16.42 -6.39
N VAL A 304 72.86 -16.41 -6.37
CA VAL A 304 73.79 -17.55 -6.27
C VAL A 304 74.19 -18.24 -7.59
N ALA A 305 75.37 -17.84 -8.10
CA ALA A 305 76.58 -18.66 -8.32
C ALA A 305 77.49 -17.99 -9.36
#